data_AF-A0A915V3Y1-F1
#
_entry.id   AF-A0A915V3Y1-F1
#
_cell.length_a   1.000
_cell.length_b   1.000
_cell.length_c   1.000
_cell.angle_alpha   90.00
_cell.angle_beta   90.00
_cell.angle_gamma   90.00
#
_symmetry.space_group_name_H-M   'P 1'
#
loop_
_entity.id
_entity.type
_entity.pdbx_description
1 polymer ?
#
loop_
_entity_poly.entity_id
_entity_poly.type
_entity_poly.pdbx_seq_one_letter_code
_entity_poly.pdbx_strand_id
1 'polypeptide(L)'
;MTLREFVREQIETTFAALKAGNPPPVGEYDPAALRECLRRAQPQVGTSQYLPDAVVLEFIFQDASLGPAVLSVRIPAPEPIVYMPVPDWVVEDVWQGDVTGSFRFLSEAERLLEAFRAQVFTERNRAYFEKPDLPRRRD
;
A
#
# COMPACT_ATOMS: atom_id res chain seq x y z
N MET A 1 -10.00 0.62 -9.41
CA MET A 1 -9.24 1.22 -8.29
C MET A 1 -8.16 0.21 -7.91
N THR A 2 -6.93 0.67 -7.73
CA THR A 2 -5.80 -0.16 -7.23
C THR A 2 -5.77 -0.16 -5.71
N LEU A 3 -5.06 -1.11 -5.10
CA LEU A 3 -4.88 -1.13 -3.64
C LEU A 3 -4.26 0.18 -3.13
N ARG A 4 -3.29 0.72 -3.88
CA ARG A 4 -2.63 2.00 -3.54
C ARG A 4 -3.59 3.19 -3.55
N GLU A 5 -4.47 3.27 -4.54
CA GLU A 5 -5.47 4.33 -4.63
C GLU A 5 -6.45 4.26 -3.47
N PHE A 6 -6.93 3.04 -3.17
CA PHE A 6 -7.80 2.79 -2.02
C PHE A 6 -7.15 3.23 -0.71
N VAL A 7 -5.93 2.76 -0.42
CA VAL A 7 -5.20 3.11 0.81
C VAL A 7 -5.01 4.62 0.93
N ARG A 8 -4.62 5.29 -0.16
CA ARG A 8 -4.45 6.75 -0.17
C ARG A 8 -5.76 7.47 0.17
N GLU A 9 -6.86 7.08 -0.48
CA GLU A 9 -8.18 7.66 -0.21
C GLU A 9 -8.61 7.47 1.25
N GLN A 10 -8.38 6.26 1.80
CA GLN A 10 -8.70 5.97 3.20
C GLN A 10 -7.82 6.75 4.19
N ILE A 11 -6.52 6.92 3.89
CA ILE A 11 -5.62 7.77 4.68
C ILE A 11 -6.11 9.22 4.65
N GLU A 12 -6.36 9.79 3.47
CA GLU A 12 -6.80 11.19 3.33
C GLU A 12 -8.11 11.44 4.09
N THR A 13 -9.09 10.56 3.91
CA THR A 13 -10.41 10.64 4.54
C THR A 13 -10.31 10.54 6.06
N THR A 14 -9.59 9.55 6.56
CA THR A 14 -9.45 9.32 8.01
C THR A 14 -8.62 10.42 8.66
N PHE A 15 -7.53 10.84 8.03
CA PHE A 15 -6.67 11.91 8.52
C PHE A 15 -7.44 13.23 8.64
N ALA A 16 -8.26 13.57 7.63
CA ALA A 16 -9.08 14.77 7.66
C ALA A 16 -10.10 14.74 8.81
N ALA A 17 -10.75 13.59 9.05
CA ALA A 17 -11.67 13.42 10.17
C ALA A 17 -10.97 13.58 11.52
N LEU A 18 -9.83 12.89 11.72
CA LEU A 18 -9.05 12.98 12.96
C LEU A 18 -8.52 14.39 13.22
N LYS A 19 -8.07 15.09 12.17
CA LYS A 19 -7.61 16.48 12.27
C LYS A 19 -8.74 17.43 12.68
N ALA A 20 -9.99 17.12 12.30
CA ALA A 20 -11.18 17.85 12.72
C ALA A 20 -11.69 17.43 14.12
N GLY A 21 -11.02 16.53 14.82
CA GLY A 21 -11.46 16.00 16.12
C GLY A 21 -12.60 14.99 16.04
N ASN A 22 -12.90 14.48 14.84
CA ASN A 22 -13.97 13.52 14.59
C ASN A 22 -13.41 12.08 14.58
N PRO A 23 -14.26 11.08 14.89
CA PRO A 23 -13.90 9.67 14.71
C PRO A 23 -13.60 9.34 13.23
N PRO A 24 -12.79 8.29 12.96
CA PRO A 24 -12.69 7.70 11.63
C PRO A 24 -14.09 7.37 11.08
N PRO A 25 -14.41 7.75 9.82
CA PRO A 25 -15.75 7.57 9.26
C PRO A 25 -16.04 6.12 8.87
N VAL A 26 -15.00 5.32 8.65
CA VAL A 26 -15.07 3.90 8.32
C VAL A 26 -14.01 3.12 9.09
N GLY A 27 -14.25 1.83 9.25
CA GLY A 27 -13.33 0.90 9.91
C GLY A 27 -13.57 0.75 11.41
N GLU A 28 -12.81 -0.17 11.99
CA GLU A 28 -12.86 -0.54 13.39
C GLU A 28 -11.64 0.01 14.12
N TYR A 29 -11.84 0.52 15.32
CA TYR A 29 -10.80 1.07 16.18
C TYR A 29 -11.23 0.97 17.64
N ASP A 30 -10.27 1.03 18.57
CA ASP A 30 -10.58 1.10 19.99
C ASP A 30 -11.07 2.51 20.38
N PRO A 31 -12.31 2.67 20.88
CA PRO A 31 -12.82 3.97 21.31
C PRO A 31 -12.03 4.58 22.47
N ALA A 32 -11.39 3.77 23.32
CA ALA A 32 -10.54 4.27 24.39
C ALA A 32 -9.24 4.87 23.82
N ALA A 33 -8.59 4.18 22.88
CA ALA A 33 -7.45 4.70 22.14
C ALA A 33 -7.79 5.99 21.37
N LEU A 34 -8.97 6.08 20.74
CA LEU A 34 -9.41 7.30 20.06
C LEU A 34 -9.51 8.47 21.03
N ARG A 35 -10.19 8.29 22.17
CA ARG A 35 -10.28 9.34 23.21
C ARG A 35 -8.91 9.76 23.71
N GLU A 36 -7.99 8.81 23.87
CA GLU A 36 -6.62 9.09 24.29
C GLU A 36 -5.84 9.92 23.26
N CYS A 37 -5.99 9.58 21.98
CA CYS A 37 -5.34 10.26 20.87
C CYS A 37 -5.89 11.69 20.67
N LEU A 38 -7.21 11.88 20.71
CA LEU A 38 -7.84 13.18 20.50
C LEU A 38 -7.55 14.20 21.63
N ARG A 39 -7.05 13.75 22.79
CA ARG A 39 -6.55 14.64 23.86
C ARG A 39 -5.15 15.21 23.59
N ARG A 40 -4.43 14.69 22.60
CA ARG A 40 -3.05 15.06 22.25
C ARG A 40 -3.00 16.05 21.07
N ALA A 41 -1.80 16.29 20.56
CA ALA A 41 -1.54 17.13 19.41
C ALA A 41 -2.12 16.56 18.09
N GLN A 42 -1.82 17.23 16.98
CA GLN A 42 -2.35 16.84 15.67
C GLN A 42 -1.86 15.44 15.25
N PRO A 43 -2.71 14.66 14.56
CA PRO A 43 -2.34 13.36 14.02
C PRO A 43 -1.22 13.50 12.99
N GLN A 44 -0.42 12.45 12.88
CA GLN A 44 0.50 12.17 11.77
C GLN A 44 0.17 10.80 11.20
N VAL A 45 0.37 10.61 9.90
CA VAL A 45 0.19 9.30 9.27
C VAL A 45 1.35 8.40 9.68
N GLY A 46 1.03 7.24 10.25
CA GLY A 46 1.97 6.20 10.63
C GLY A 46 2.15 5.14 9.54
N THR A 47 2.37 3.90 9.96
CA THR A 47 2.54 2.78 9.02
C THR A 47 1.20 2.25 8.51
N SER A 48 1.25 1.47 7.43
CA SER A 48 0.11 0.72 6.92
C SER A 48 0.46 -0.76 6.89
N GLN A 49 -0.41 -1.58 7.45
CA GLN A 49 -0.31 -3.04 7.40
C GLN A 49 -1.41 -3.61 6.53
N TYR A 50 -1.06 -4.62 5.73
CA TYR A 50 -1.97 -5.32 4.85
C TYR A 50 -2.35 -6.67 5.45
N LEU A 51 -3.65 -6.95 5.47
CA LEU A 51 -4.24 -8.23 5.81
C LEU A 51 -5.00 -8.74 4.58
N PRO A 52 -5.31 -10.05 4.48
CA PRO A 52 -6.00 -10.59 3.31
C PRO A 52 -7.35 -9.93 3.01
N ASP A 53 -8.01 -9.38 4.03
CA ASP A 53 -9.37 -8.83 3.99
C ASP A 53 -9.46 -7.36 4.43
N ALA A 54 -8.34 -6.74 4.81
CA ALA A 54 -8.35 -5.41 5.41
C ALA A 54 -7.01 -4.68 5.29
N VAL A 55 -7.05 -3.37 5.45
CA VAL A 55 -5.86 -2.53 5.68
C VAL A 55 -5.93 -1.96 7.09
N VAL A 56 -4.85 -2.07 7.85
CA VAL A 56 -4.71 -1.38 9.13
C VAL A 56 -3.89 -0.13 8.90
N LEU A 57 -4.49 1.03 9.17
CA LEU A 57 -3.83 2.33 9.08
C LEU A 57 -3.51 2.83 10.49
N GLU A 58 -2.27 3.22 10.71
CA GLU A 58 -1.84 3.83 11.96
C GLU A 58 -1.82 5.36 11.87
N PHE A 59 -2.26 6.01 12.92
CA PHE A 59 -2.16 7.45 13.11
C PHE A 59 -1.47 7.74 14.44
N ILE A 60 -0.39 8.51 14.39
CA ILE A 60 0.48 8.80 15.53
C ILE A 60 0.17 10.20 16.04
N PHE A 61 -0.08 10.32 17.33
CA PHE A 61 -0.35 11.57 18.02
C PHE A 61 0.80 11.84 18.99
N GLN A 62 1.59 12.88 18.73
CA GLN A 62 2.77 13.21 19.53
C GLN A 62 2.53 14.49 20.33
N ASP A 63 2.44 14.37 21.65
CA ASP A 63 2.40 15.51 22.55
C ASP A 63 3.64 15.52 23.46
N ALA A 64 4.25 16.68 23.64
CA ALA A 64 5.48 16.83 24.42
C ALA A 64 5.32 16.48 25.91
N SER A 65 4.09 16.60 26.45
CA SER A 65 3.79 16.36 27.87
C SER A 65 3.20 14.97 28.12
N LEU A 66 2.48 14.40 27.15
CA LEU A 66 1.73 13.14 27.30
C LEU A 66 2.36 11.93 26.58
N GLY A 67 3.44 12.15 25.83
CA GLY A 67 4.10 11.11 25.04
C GLY A 67 3.29 10.68 23.81
N PRO A 68 3.84 9.77 22.98
CA PRO A 68 3.18 9.30 21.77
C PRO A 68 1.99 8.39 22.09
N ALA A 69 0.90 8.56 21.35
CA ALA A 69 -0.19 7.59 21.27
C ALA A 69 -0.42 7.19 19.80
N VAL A 70 -0.85 5.95 19.60
CA VAL A 70 -1.13 5.41 18.27
C VAL A 70 -2.59 4.97 18.21
N LEU A 71 -3.30 5.42 17.19
CA LEU A 71 -4.62 4.92 16.82
C LEU A 71 -4.46 4.02 15.60
N SER A 72 -4.83 2.75 15.74
CA SER A 72 -4.92 1.81 14.63
C SER A 72 -6.37 1.71 14.16
N VAL A 73 -6.60 1.90 12.87
CA VAL A 73 -7.92 1.80 12.23
C VAL A 73 -7.89 0.65 11.23
N ARG A 74 -8.65 -0.41 11.49
CA ARG A 74 -8.83 -1.55 10.58
C ARG A 74 -9.95 -1.24 9.61
N ILE A 75 -9.63 -1.10 8.32
CA ILE A 75 -10.58 -0.79 7.26
C ILE A 75 -10.78 -2.04 6.39
N PRO A 76 -12.02 -2.57 6.29
CA PRO A 76 -12.31 -3.69 5.39
C PRO A 76 -11.93 -3.37 3.95
N ALA A 77 -11.27 -4.31 3.30
CA ALA A 77 -10.95 -4.21 1.90
C ALA A 77 -12.20 -4.53 1.04
N PRO A 78 -12.41 -3.84 -0.09
CA PRO A 78 -13.54 -4.11 -0.99
C PRO A 78 -13.41 -5.46 -1.72
N GLU A 79 -12.19 -6.00 -1.80
CA GLU A 79 -11.87 -7.29 -2.37
C GLU A 79 -10.59 -7.84 -1.71
N PRO A 80 -10.26 -9.15 -1.88
CA PRO A 80 -9.08 -9.74 -1.26
C PRO A 80 -7.78 -9.03 -1.64
N ILE A 81 -6.89 -8.90 -0.66
CA ILE A 81 -5.52 -8.43 -0.84
C ILE A 81 -4.59 -9.64 -0.95
N VAL A 82 -3.80 -9.67 -2.02
CA VAL A 82 -2.83 -10.72 -2.31
C VAL A 82 -1.42 -10.15 -2.31
N TYR A 83 -0.45 -10.97 -1.91
CA TYR A 83 0.96 -10.65 -2.09
C TYR A 83 1.43 -11.19 -3.44
N MET A 84 1.91 -10.31 -4.31
CA MET A 84 2.58 -10.67 -5.55
C MET A 84 4.09 -10.80 -5.28
N PRO A 85 4.62 -12.03 -5.20
CA PRO A 85 6.05 -12.23 -5.02
C PRO A 85 6.81 -11.77 -6.26
N VAL A 86 8.09 -11.46 -6.06
CA VAL A 86 9.03 -11.24 -7.16
C VAL A 86 9.33 -12.61 -7.77
N PRO A 87 9.21 -12.78 -9.09
CA PRO A 87 9.59 -14.05 -9.73
C PRO A 87 11.07 -14.37 -9.52
N ASP A 88 11.40 -15.65 -9.29
CA ASP A 88 12.77 -16.08 -8.95
C ASP A 88 13.83 -15.63 -9.96
N TRP A 89 13.53 -15.69 -11.26
CA TRP A 89 14.43 -15.24 -12.33
C TRP A 89 14.75 -13.74 -12.28
N VAL A 90 13.89 -12.91 -11.65
CA VAL A 90 14.21 -11.49 -11.40
C VAL A 90 15.14 -11.36 -10.18
N VAL A 91 14.99 -12.21 -9.17
CA VAL A 91 15.85 -12.21 -7.98
C VAL A 91 17.28 -12.62 -8.35
N GLU A 92 17.41 -13.61 -9.24
CA GLU A 92 18.71 -14.10 -9.73
C GLU A 92 19.54 -13.02 -10.44
N ASP A 93 18.89 -12.11 -11.17
CA ASP A 93 19.55 -11.10 -12.00
C ASP A 93 19.86 -9.78 -11.26
N VAL A 94 19.36 -9.58 -10.02
CA VAL A 94 19.56 -8.34 -9.26
C VAL A 94 20.80 -8.42 -8.36
N TRP A 95 21.84 -7.67 -8.75
CA TRP A 95 23.13 -7.68 -8.06
C TRP A 95 23.23 -6.72 -6.85
N GLN A 96 22.33 -5.73 -6.73
CA GLN A 96 22.26 -4.81 -5.59
C GLN A 96 20.83 -4.37 -5.28
N GLY A 97 20.47 -4.40 -3.99
CA GLY A 97 19.20 -3.90 -3.44
C GLY A 97 18.23 -5.03 -3.05
N ASP A 98 17.35 -4.73 -2.09
CA ASP A 98 16.28 -5.64 -1.69
C ASP A 98 15.14 -5.59 -2.72
N VAL A 99 14.91 -6.69 -3.43
CA VAL A 99 13.73 -6.85 -4.28
C VAL A 99 12.63 -7.50 -3.47
N THR A 100 11.60 -6.72 -3.15
CA THR A 100 10.45 -7.19 -2.37
C THR A 100 9.21 -7.28 -3.25
N GLY A 101 8.39 -8.29 -2.99
CA GLY A 101 7.07 -8.39 -3.61
C GLY A 101 6.15 -7.26 -3.14
N SER A 102 4.96 -7.19 -3.74
CA SER A 102 4.03 -6.10 -3.46
C SER A 102 2.62 -6.62 -3.18
N PHE A 103 1.91 -5.95 -2.29
CA PHE A 103 0.50 -6.20 -2.07
C PHE A 103 -0.35 -5.56 -3.17
N ARG A 104 -1.38 -6.27 -3.61
CA ARG A 104 -2.33 -5.84 -4.64
C ARG A 104 -3.73 -6.33 -4.27
N PHE A 105 -4.75 -5.67 -4.81
CA PHE A 105 -6.05 -6.31 -4.89
C PHE A 105 -6.01 -7.49 -5.86
N LEU A 106 -6.86 -8.50 -5.63
CA LEU A 106 -6.93 -9.69 -6.47
C LEU A 106 -7.17 -9.32 -7.94
N SER A 107 -8.16 -8.47 -8.23
CA SER A 107 -8.47 -8.03 -9.59
C SER A 107 -7.30 -7.29 -10.26
N GLU A 108 -6.55 -6.50 -9.48
CA GLU A 108 -5.34 -5.82 -9.95
C GLU A 108 -4.24 -6.84 -10.30
N ALA A 109 -4.04 -7.86 -9.45
CA ALA A 109 -3.06 -8.91 -9.66
C ALA A 109 -3.38 -9.76 -10.90
N GLU A 110 -4.63 -10.17 -11.08
CA GLU A 110 -5.08 -10.93 -12.26
C GLU A 110 -4.79 -10.18 -13.55
N ARG A 111 -5.12 -8.87 -13.59
CA ARG A 111 -4.85 -8.03 -14.75
C ARG A 111 -3.35 -7.91 -15.05
N LEU A 112 -2.51 -7.79 -14.01
CA LEU A 112 -1.05 -7.72 -14.18
C LEU A 112 -0.49 -9.04 -14.71
N LEU A 113 -0.94 -10.17 -14.18
CA LEU A 113 -0.53 -11.50 -14.62
C LEU A 113 -0.93 -11.77 -16.07
N GLU A 114 -2.15 -11.42 -16.47
CA GLU A 114 -2.59 -11.59 -17.85
C GLU A 114 -1.82 -10.68 -18.81
N ALA A 115 -1.57 -9.43 -18.42
CA ALA A 115 -0.75 -8.52 -19.21
C ALA A 115 0.70 -9.04 -19.37
N PHE A 116 1.28 -9.58 -18.30
CA PHE A 116 2.62 -10.20 -18.35
C PHE A 116 2.63 -11.44 -19.24
N ARG A 117 1.64 -12.33 -19.08
CA ARG A 117 1.48 -13.53 -19.92
C ARG A 117 1.40 -13.14 -21.40
N ALA A 118 0.62 -12.12 -21.74
CA ALA A 118 0.54 -11.62 -23.09
C ALA A 118 1.88 -11.06 -23.60
N GLN A 119 2.67 -10.38 -22.76
CA GLN A 119 3.99 -9.88 -23.15
C GLN A 119 5.03 -10.99 -23.38
N VAL A 120 4.94 -12.10 -22.65
CA VAL A 120 5.90 -13.21 -22.75
C VAL A 120 5.54 -14.14 -23.91
N PHE A 121 4.27 -14.49 -24.08
CA PHE A 121 3.86 -15.60 -24.95
C PHE A 121 3.20 -15.17 -26.28
N THR A 122 3.19 -13.88 -26.60
CA THR A 122 2.64 -13.39 -27.89
C THR A 122 3.74 -12.77 -28.76
N GLU A 123 3.41 -12.45 -30.02
CA GLU A 123 4.30 -11.77 -30.95
C GLU A 123 4.85 -10.43 -30.41
N ARG A 124 4.21 -9.85 -29.38
CA ARG A 124 4.75 -8.68 -28.66
C ARG A 124 6.14 -8.93 -28.09
N ASN A 125 6.44 -10.18 -27.69
CA ASN A 125 7.74 -10.54 -27.18
C ASN A 125 8.84 -10.37 -28.24
N ARG A 126 8.51 -10.69 -29.50
CA ARG A 126 9.44 -10.58 -30.64
C ARG A 126 9.97 -9.15 -30.82
N ALA A 127 9.16 -8.14 -30.53
CA ALA A 127 9.55 -6.74 -30.64
C ALA A 127 10.74 -6.34 -29.73
N TYR A 128 11.02 -7.11 -28.65
CA TYR A 128 12.19 -6.89 -27.80
C TYR A 128 13.50 -7.40 -28.44
N PHE A 129 13.42 -8.31 -29.41
CA PHE A 129 14.57 -8.86 -30.14
C PHE A 129 14.85 -8.13 -31.45
N GLU A 130 13.88 -7.39 -31.98
CA GLU A 130 13.97 -6.69 -33.27
C GLU A 130 14.51 -5.25 -33.17
N LYS A 131 14.74 -4.73 -31.95
CA LYS A 131 15.32 -3.39 -31.73
C LYS A 131 16.86 -3.45 -31.65
N PRO A 132 17.62 -2.71 -32.49
CA PRO A 132 19.08 -2.74 -32.47
C PRO A 132 19.73 -2.14 -31.20
N ASP A 133 19.03 -1.25 -30.49
CA ASP A 133 19.57 -0.55 -29.32
C ASP A 133 18.52 -0.46 -28.22
N LEU A 134 18.77 -1.16 -27.11
CA LEU A 134 18.17 -0.79 -25.84
C LEU A 134 18.68 0.62 -25.49
N PRO A 135 17.81 1.56 -25.04
CA PRO A 135 18.27 2.89 -24.66
C PRO A 135 19.30 2.76 -23.54
N ARG A 136 20.56 3.12 -23.83
CA ARG A 136 21.62 3.22 -22.82
C ARG A 136 21.14 4.18 -21.73
N ARG A 137 21.16 3.72 -20.48
CA ARG A 137 20.96 4.56 -19.29
C ARG A 137 21.90 5.76 -19.41
N ARG A 138 21.35 6.98 -19.35
CA ARG A 138 22.17 8.20 -19.23
C ARG A 138 22.77 8.23 -17.82
N ASP A 139 24.09 8.44 -17.77
CA ASP A 139 24.87 8.71 -16.56
C ASP A 139 24.32 9.93 -15.79
#